data_AF-A0A9E3RD88-F1
#
_entry.id   AF-A0A9E3RD88-F1
#
_cell.length_a   1.000
_cell.length_b   1.000
_cell.length_c   1.000
_cell.angle_alpha   90.00
_cell.angle_beta   90.00
_cell.angle_gamma   90.00
#
_symmetry.space_group_name_H-M   'P 1'
#
loop_
_entity.id
_entity.type
_entity.pdbx_description
1 polymer ?
#
loop_
_entity_poly.entity_id
_entity_poly.type
_entity_poly.pdbx_seq_one_letter_code
_entity_poly.pdbx_strand_id
1 'polypeptide(L)'
;MSLKDLERLLSQVADGLGPSEGDLEQLRQAAQQSTNPKWAVALAQALLNLGRHAEGLRLTEALTRERPQHGEVWLAHARALTGVERYHAAEQVLGHLLERNREDLDALTALAVLKLRRGEAKAARALAEQALEKDPLHPEAQALLAELDAQGVVADVPPPLPSKREFLKALRAQLEARAVPHLVHRGALLLKLGTGGLARVDVDELFADVVAGRQSVAQGAEVVAKELAERTLGLPDTAAALLRVVVPVLRDVRFLEATAGLAHREGPANLLVFYAVPREDLLLFVPAGRLDALRVDLELLDAAALQNLGRTSAEVKPVRFDGGALVFAPERTGLWAVARGDGLDAARLLTPAQREQVEAAADCDDLGVWLGLRELALVCRGDDSAMLERLAGTSAGPQGIEGLFRLHHGRLSAVDAWER
;
A
#
# COMPACT_ATOMS: atom_id res chain seq x y z
N MET A 1 -49.49 -17.43 33.00
CA MET A 1 -48.34 -18.33 32.77
C MET A 1 -47.13 -17.78 33.50
N SER A 2 -46.16 -18.61 33.92
CA SER A 2 -44.98 -18.08 34.62
C SER A 2 -44.00 -17.44 33.63
N LEU A 3 -43.19 -16.47 34.08
CA LEU A 3 -42.15 -15.85 33.26
C LEU A 3 -41.18 -16.90 32.68
N LYS A 4 -40.90 -17.96 33.45
CA LYS A 4 -40.05 -19.09 33.04
C LYS A 4 -40.60 -19.85 31.84
N ASP A 5 -41.92 -19.99 31.74
CA ASP A 5 -42.55 -20.67 30.60
C ASP A 5 -42.45 -19.80 29.34
N LEU A 6 -42.57 -18.48 29.47
CA LEU A 6 -42.37 -17.54 28.36
C LEU A 6 -40.91 -17.50 27.90
N GLU A 7 -39.96 -17.56 28.84
CA GLU A 7 -38.52 -17.63 28.50
C GLU A 7 -38.17 -18.95 27.80
N ARG A 8 -38.76 -20.06 28.23
CA ARG A 8 -38.65 -21.34 27.52
C ARG A 8 -39.20 -21.23 26.10
N LEU A 9 -40.34 -20.56 25.91
CA LEU A 9 -40.92 -20.33 24.60
C LEU A 9 -40.03 -19.46 23.70
N LEU A 10 -39.40 -18.43 24.25
CA LEU A 10 -38.42 -17.63 23.51
C LEU A 10 -37.27 -18.50 23.01
N SER A 11 -36.71 -19.37 23.86
CA SER A 11 -35.66 -20.30 23.46
C SER A 11 -36.14 -21.24 22.35
N GLN A 12 -37.34 -21.81 22.49
CA GLN A 12 -37.89 -22.72 21.47
C GLN A 12 -38.08 -22.02 20.11
N VAL A 13 -38.57 -20.79 20.12
CA VAL A 13 -38.75 -19.99 18.89
C VAL A 13 -37.40 -19.63 18.26
N ALA A 14 -36.39 -19.30 19.08
CA ALA A 14 -35.03 -19.02 18.61
C ALA A 14 -34.38 -20.25 17.98
N ASP A 15 -34.62 -21.44 18.54
CA ASP A 15 -34.12 -22.72 18.03
C ASP A 15 -34.86 -23.20 16.75
N GLY A 16 -35.75 -22.38 16.19
CA GLY A 16 -36.49 -22.69 14.98
C GLY A 16 -37.59 -23.74 15.17
N LEU A 17 -37.87 -24.16 16.40
CA LEU A 17 -38.95 -25.10 16.68
C LEU A 17 -40.29 -24.42 16.42
N GLY A 18 -41.19 -25.11 15.71
CA GLY A 18 -42.55 -24.64 15.47
C GLY A 18 -43.36 -24.68 16.78
N PRO A 19 -43.69 -23.53 17.38
CA PRO A 19 -44.50 -23.51 18.61
C PRO A 19 -45.91 -24.01 18.31
N SER A 20 -46.59 -24.58 19.31
CA SER A 20 -47.99 -24.98 19.16
C SER A 20 -48.90 -23.74 18.98
N GLU A 21 -50.13 -23.91 18.48
CA GLU A 21 -51.10 -22.80 18.44
C GLU A 21 -51.40 -22.23 19.84
N GLY A 22 -51.28 -23.04 20.90
CA GLY A 22 -51.39 -22.57 22.28
C GLY A 22 -50.23 -21.67 22.69
N ASP A 23 -49.02 -21.95 22.21
CA ASP A 23 -47.81 -21.17 22.46
C ASP A 23 -47.85 -19.83 21.70
N LEU A 24 -48.39 -19.82 20.47
CA LEU A 24 -48.64 -18.59 19.71
C LEU A 24 -49.60 -17.65 20.43
N GLU A 25 -50.68 -18.20 21.00
CA GLU A 25 -51.65 -17.39 21.74
C GLU A 25 -51.04 -16.80 23.01
N GLN A 26 -50.16 -17.54 23.68
CA GLN A 26 -49.42 -17.04 24.83
C GLN A 26 -48.44 -15.92 24.46
N LEU A 27 -47.71 -16.07 23.35
CA LEU A 27 -46.83 -15.01 22.82
C LEU A 27 -47.64 -13.77 22.40
N ARG A 28 -48.83 -13.96 21.83
CA ARG A 28 -49.74 -12.87 21.47
C ARG A 28 -50.23 -12.12 22.69
N GLN A 29 -50.62 -12.82 23.76
CA GLN A 29 -51.02 -12.19 25.01
C GLN A 29 -49.85 -11.44 25.66
N ALA A 30 -48.65 -12.03 25.67
CA ALA A 30 -47.45 -11.37 26.19
C ALA A 30 -47.08 -10.09 25.41
N ALA A 31 -47.19 -10.14 24.07
CA ALA A 31 -46.96 -8.98 23.21
C ALA A 31 -47.99 -7.86 23.41
N GLN A 32 -49.25 -8.19 23.73
CA GLN A 32 -50.30 -7.20 24.03
C GLN A 32 -50.15 -6.58 25.41
N GLN A 33 -49.66 -7.35 26.39
CA GLN A 33 -49.55 -6.91 27.80
C GLN A 33 -48.23 -6.20 28.12
N SER A 34 -47.23 -6.30 27.24
CA SER A 34 -45.90 -5.76 27.47
C SER A 34 -45.53 -4.68 26.45
N THR A 35 -44.87 -3.63 26.92
CA THR A 35 -44.26 -2.61 26.06
C THR A 35 -42.90 -3.04 25.50
N ASN A 36 -42.37 -4.19 25.94
CA ASN A 36 -41.08 -4.70 25.47
C ASN A 36 -41.24 -5.35 24.08
N PRO A 37 -40.55 -4.83 23.04
CA PRO A 37 -40.70 -5.31 21.66
C PRO A 37 -40.30 -6.78 21.49
N LYS A 38 -39.49 -7.35 22.41
CA LYS A 38 -39.02 -8.74 22.32
C LYS A 38 -40.15 -9.76 22.17
N TRP A 39 -41.29 -9.52 22.80
CA TRP A 39 -42.43 -10.45 22.76
C TRP A 39 -43.15 -10.40 21.40
N ALA A 40 -43.28 -9.21 20.84
CA ALA A 40 -43.87 -9.03 19.52
C ALA A 40 -42.93 -9.52 18.41
N VAL A 41 -41.61 -9.35 18.58
CA VAL A 41 -40.57 -9.92 17.71
C VAL A 41 -40.59 -11.46 17.79
N ALA A 42 -40.67 -12.04 18.98
CA ALA A 42 -40.77 -13.48 19.15
C ALA A 42 -42.06 -14.06 18.56
N LEU A 43 -43.20 -13.37 18.70
CA LEU A 43 -44.44 -13.75 18.04
C LEU A 43 -44.29 -13.73 16.50
N ALA A 44 -43.65 -12.69 15.95
CA ALA A 44 -43.39 -12.62 14.52
C ALA A 44 -42.51 -13.78 14.06
N GLN A 45 -41.42 -14.07 14.77
CA GLN A 45 -40.51 -15.19 14.46
C GLN A 45 -41.23 -16.54 14.57
N ALA A 46 -42.08 -16.73 15.58
CA ALA A 46 -42.90 -17.93 15.74
C ALA A 46 -43.86 -18.14 14.54
N LEU A 47 -44.51 -17.07 14.07
CA LEU A 47 -45.36 -17.13 12.87
C LEU A 47 -44.56 -17.50 11.62
N LEU A 48 -43.33 -17.00 11.50
CA LEU A 48 -42.44 -17.37 10.38
C LEU A 48 -42.01 -18.84 10.45
N ASN A 49 -41.62 -19.34 11.62
CA ASN A 49 -41.23 -20.75 11.81
C ASN A 49 -42.37 -21.73 11.46
N LEU A 50 -43.63 -21.30 11.64
CA LEU A 50 -44.83 -22.07 11.29
C LEU A 50 -45.26 -21.92 9.83
N GLY A 51 -44.50 -21.19 9.00
CA GLY A 51 -44.86 -20.91 7.61
C GLY A 51 -45.99 -19.90 7.43
N ARG A 52 -46.46 -19.24 8.51
CA ARG A 52 -47.48 -18.16 8.48
C ARG A 52 -46.85 -16.82 8.09
N HIS A 53 -46.14 -16.87 6.98
CA HIS A 53 -45.31 -15.84 6.36
C HIS A 53 -46.01 -14.47 6.21
N ALA A 54 -47.26 -14.46 5.72
CA ALA A 54 -48.02 -13.22 5.51
C ALA A 54 -48.39 -12.52 6.83
N GLU A 55 -48.67 -13.27 7.89
CA GLU A 55 -49.01 -12.72 9.21
C GLU A 55 -47.76 -12.19 9.92
N GLY A 56 -46.67 -12.97 9.89
CA GLY A 56 -45.38 -12.53 10.42
C GLY A 56 -44.88 -11.25 9.74
N LEU A 57 -44.99 -11.16 8.41
CA LEU A 57 -44.60 -9.96 7.68
C LEU A 57 -45.44 -8.74 8.09
N ARG A 58 -46.77 -8.85 8.12
CA ARG A 58 -47.65 -7.74 8.55
C ARG A 58 -47.34 -7.26 9.96
N LEU A 59 -47.04 -8.19 10.87
CA LEU A 59 -46.69 -7.87 12.24
C LEU A 59 -45.36 -7.09 12.30
N THR A 60 -44.33 -7.56 11.61
CA THR A 60 -43.04 -6.84 11.55
C THR A 60 -43.14 -5.47 10.88
N GLU A 61 -43.97 -5.32 9.84
CA GLU A 61 -44.25 -4.03 9.18
C GLU A 61 -44.99 -3.03 10.09
N ALA A 62 -45.84 -3.51 11.00
CA ALA A 62 -46.44 -2.67 12.03
C ALA A 62 -45.39 -2.27 13.07
N LEU A 63 -44.60 -3.22 13.54
CA LEU A 63 -43.57 -2.98 14.55
C LEU A 63 -42.51 -1.99 14.09
N THR A 64 -42.05 -2.04 12.83
CA THR A 64 -41.05 -1.08 12.32
C THR A 64 -41.57 0.35 12.27
N ARG A 65 -42.88 0.54 12.07
CA ARG A 65 -43.55 1.86 12.12
C ARG A 65 -43.74 2.36 13.54
N GLU A 66 -44.11 1.48 14.46
CA GLU A 66 -44.34 1.81 15.87
C GLU A 66 -43.02 2.03 16.64
N ARG A 67 -41.97 1.32 16.25
CA ARG A 67 -40.68 1.23 16.96
C ARG A 67 -39.48 1.43 16.00
N PRO A 68 -39.39 2.56 15.29
CA PRO A 68 -38.39 2.76 14.22
C PRO A 68 -36.93 2.81 14.70
N GLN A 69 -36.69 2.95 16.02
CA GLN A 69 -35.36 3.05 16.60
C GLN A 69 -34.80 1.70 17.08
N HIS A 70 -35.60 0.63 17.12
CA HIS A 70 -35.18 -0.66 17.66
C HIS A 70 -34.63 -1.57 16.56
N GLY A 71 -33.32 -1.84 16.58
CA GLY A 71 -32.64 -2.69 15.58
C GLY A 71 -33.23 -4.10 15.46
N GLU A 72 -33.56 -4.73 16.59
CA GLU A 72 -34.18 -6.07 16.65
C GLU A 72 -35.49 -6.17 15.83
N VAL A 73 -36.27 -5.08 15.79
CA VAL A 73 -37.54 -5.03 15.05
C VAL A 73 -37.29 -4.99 13.53
N TRP A 74 -36.29 -4.22 13.10
CA TRP A 74 -35.87 -4.18 11.70
C TRP A 74 -35.21 -5.49 11.26
N LEU A 75 -34.44 -6.14 12.14
CA LEU A 75 -33.87 -7.44 11.89
C LEU A 75 -34.97 -8.50 11.71
N ALA A 76 -35.97 -8.51 12.59
CA ALA A 76 -37.12 -9.39 12.47
C ALA A 76 -37.89 -9.14 11.16
N HIS A 77 -38.03 -7.87 10.74
CA HIS A 77 -38.65 -7.51 9.47
C HIS A 77 -37.85 -8.02 8.27
N ALA A 78 -36.51 -7.92 8.29
CA ALA A 78 -35.67 -8.48 7.25
C ALA A 78 -35.75 -10.02 7.17
N ARG A 79 -35.78 -10.71 8.31
CA ARG A 79 -35.98 -12.17 8.38
C ARG A 79 -37.36 -12.56 7.82
N ALA A 80 -38.41 -11.80 8.13
CA ALA A 80 -39.75 -11.99 7.57
C ALA A 80 -39.75 -11.82 6.04
N LEU A 81 -39.16 -10.73 5.54
CA LEU A 81 -39.02 -10.48 4.10
C LEU A 81 -38.22 -11.59 3.39
N THR A 82 -37.19 -12.12 4.04
CA THR A 82 -36.40 -13.25 3.52
C THR A 82 -37.22 -14.53 3.45
N GLY A 83 -38.01 -14.84 4.49
CA GLY A 83 -38.89 -16.01 4.53
C GLY A 83 -40.00 -15.99 3.48
N VAL A 84 -40.43 -14.80 3.05
CA VAL A 84 -41.41 -14.62 1.95
C VAL A 84 -40.75 -14.38 0.59
N GLU A 85 -39.45 -14.62 0.48
CA GLU A 85 -38.66 -14.48 -0.74
C GLU A 85 -38.64 -13.07 -1.35
N ARG A 86 -38.96 -12.04 -0.57
CA ARG A 86 -38.82 -10.61 -0.94
C ARG A 86 -37.38 -10.14 -0.72
N TYR A 87 -36.44 -10.83 -1.36
CA TYR A 87 -35.01 -10.70 -1.04
C TYR A 87 -34.44 -9.30 -1.24
N HIS A 88 -34.86 -8.57 -2.29
CA HIS A 88 -34.37 -7.20 -2.51
C HIS A 88 -34.79 -6.25 -1.38
N ALA A 89 -36.03 -6.36 -0.91
CA ALA A 89 -36.51 -5.54 0.21
C ALA A 89 -35.80 -5.92 1.51
N ALA A 90 -35.58 -7.22 1.75
CA ALA A 90 -34.82 -7.69 2.91
C ALA A 90 -33.37 -7.18 2.90
N GLU A 91 -32.71 -7.22 1.74
CA GLU A 91 -31.32 -6.74 1.56
C GLU A 91 -31.22 -5.23 1.81
N GLN A 92 -32.20 -4.44 1.35
CA GLN A 92 -32.25 -3.00 1.67
C GLN A 92 -32.37 -2.75 3.18
N VAL A 93 -33.25 -3.49 3.87
CA VAL A 93 -33.42 -3.34 5.33
C VAL A 93 -32.15 -3.71 6.08
N LEU A 94 -31.50 -4.82 5.72
CA LEU A 94 -30.24 -5.26 6.33
C LEU A 94 -29.09 -4.29 6.03
N GLY A 95 -29.04 -3.74 4.82
CA GLY A 95 -28.09 -2.68 4.46
C GLY A 95 -28.23 -1.45 5.37
N HIS A 96 -29.45 -1.00 5.65
CA HIS A 96 -29.69 0.13 6.55
C HIS A 96 -29.28 -0.17 8.01
N LEU A 97 -29.41 -1.42 8.46
CA LEU A 97 -28.92 -1.84 9.78
C LEU A 97 -27.39 -1.81 9.84
N LEU A 98 -26.73 -2.37 8.82
CA LEU A 98 -25.27 -2.41 8.73
C LEU A 98 -24.64 -1.03 8.48
N GLU A 99 -25.36 -0.09 7.88
CA GLU A 99 -24.92 1.31 7.79
C GLU A 99 -24.86 1.99 9.17
N ARG A 100 -25.79 1.64 10.07
CA ARG A 100 -25.82 2.17 11.44
C ARG A 100 -24.83 1.47 12.35
N ASN A 101 -24.66 0.16 12.18
CA ASN A 101 -23.67 -0.63 12.89
C ASN A 101 -23.08 -1.68 11.95
N ARG A 102 -21.87 -1.41 11.42
CA ARG A 102 -21.19 -2.29 10.46
C ARG A 102 -20.78 -3.64 11.03
N GLU A 103 -20.73 -3.75 12.36
CA GLU A 103 -20.30 -4.96 13.07
C GLU A 103 -21.46 -5.64 13.80
N ASP A 104 -22.71 -5.32 13.44
CA ASP A 104 -23.90 -6.01 13.96
C ASP A 104 -23.91 -7.46 13.45
N LEU A 105 -23.54 -8.39 14.34
CA LEU A 105 -23.40 -9.81 14.03
C LEU A 105 -24.72 -10.44 13.60
N ASP A 106 -25.83 -10.05 14.23
CA ASP A 106 -27.14 -10.59 13.89
C ASP A 106 -27.60 -10.12 12.51
N ALA A 107 -27.28 -8.87 12.13
CA ALA A 107 -27.54 -8.35 10.79
C ALA A 107 -26.63 -8.97 9.73
N LEU A 108 -25.35 -9.21 10.03
CA LEU A 108 -24.41 -9.92 9.16
C LEU A 108 -24.88 -11.36 8.90
N THR A 109 -25.25 -12.09 9.96
CA THR A 109 -25.76 -13.47 9.86
C THR A 109 -27.10 -13.52 9.12
N ALA A 110 -28.01 -12.58 9.35
CA ALA A 110 -29.28 -12.51 8.60
C ALA A 110 -29.06 -12.20 7.10
N LEU A 111 -28.08 -11.37 6.75
CA LEU A 111 -27.69 -11.14 5.37
C LEU A 111 -27.07 -12.40 4.76
N ALA A 112 -26.27 -13.14 5.52
CA ALA A 112 -25.71 -14.42 5.10
C ALA A 112 -26.81 -15.43 4.74
N VAL A 113 -27.82 -15.58 5.61
CA VAL A 113 -29.00 -16.45 5.35
C VAL A 113 -29.75 -16.00 4.09
N LEU A 114 -29.97 -14.70 3.91
CA LEU A 114 -30.60 -14.15 2.71
C LEU A 114 -29.82 -14.53 1.45
N LYS A 115 -28.49 -14.38 1.47
CA LYS A 115 -27.60 -14.74 0.36
C LYS A 115 -27.70 -16.23 0.05
N LEU A 116 -27.72 -17.08 1.06
CA LEU A 116 -27.89 -18.52 0.88
C LEU A 116 -29.23 -18.85 0.20
N ARG A 117 -30.33 -18.24 0.67
CA ARG A 117 -31.67 -18.44 0.08
C ARG A 117 -31.77 -17.99 -1.38
N ARG A 118 -30.97 -17.02 -1.81
CA ARG A 118 -30.84 -16.59 -3.21
C ARG A 118 -29.96 -17.52 -4.06
N GLY A 119 -29.40 -18.58 -3.49
CA GLY A 119 -28.41 -19.43 -4.14
C GLY A 119 -27.00 -18.83 -4.18
N GLU A 120 -26.78 -17.70 -3.49
CA GLU A 120 -25.47 -17.04 -3.37
C GLU A 120 -24.67 -17.63 -2.20
N ALA A 121 -24.53 -18.96 -2.18
CA ALA A 121 -23.94 -19.72 -1.06
C ALA A 121 -22.51 -19.26 -0.67
N LYS A 122 -21.74 -18.74 -1.63
CA LYS A 122 -20.40 -18.17 -1.38
C LYS A 122 -20.46 -16.86 -0.60
N ALA A 123 -21.36 -15.96 -0.98
CA ALA A 123 -21.55 -14.69 -0.27
C ALA A 123 -22.10 -14.92 1.13
N ALA A 124 -22.96 -15.94 1.28
CA ALA A 124 -23.44 -16.39 2.58
C ALA A 124 -22.30 -16.84 3.50
N ARG A 125 -21.41 -17.71 2.99
CA ARG A 125 -20.23 -18.16 3.74
C ARG A 125 -19.35 -17.01 4.22
N ALA A 126 -19.00 -16.08 3.33
CA ALA A 126 -18.11 -14.97 3.67
C ALA A 126 -18.67 -14.08 4.80
N LEU A 127 -19.98 -13.82 4.77
CA LEU A 127 -20.66 -13.05 5.82
C LEU A 127 -20.74 -13.82 7.16
N ALA A 128 -20.94 -15.13 7.11
CA ALA A 128 -20.92 -15.98 8.30
C ALA A 128 -19.52 -16.07 8.93
N GLU A 129 -18.47 -16.20 8.10
CA GLU A 129 -17.07 -16.18 8.55
C GLU A 129 -16.72 -14.81 9.16
N GLN A 130 -17.16 -13.70 8.56
CA GLN A 130 -16.99 -12.36 9.11
C GLN A 130 -17.64 -12.21 10.50
N ALA A 131 -18.82 -12.78 10.71
CA ALA A 131 -19.46 -12.78 12.03
C ALA A 131 -18.64 -13.59 13.06
N LEU A 132 -18.09 -14.75 12.66
CA LEU A 132 -17.27 -15.61 13.52
C LEU A 132 -15.86 -15.09 13.79
N GLU A 133 -15.30 -14.25 12.92
CA GLU A 133 -14.06 -13.53 13.21
C GLU A 133 -14.22 -12.60 14.43
N LYS A 134 -15.42 -12.06 14.63
CA LYS A 134 -15.75 -11.12 15.72
C LYS A 134 -16.24 -11.85 16.95
N ASP A 135 -17.09 -12.85 16.78
CA ASP A 135 -17.53 -13.75 17.84
C ASP A 135 -17.45 -15.21 17.36
N PRO A 136 -16.34 -15.91 17.68
CA PRO A 136 -16.16 -17.30 17.31
C PRO A 136 -17.23 -18.25 17.85
N LEU A 137 -18.02 -17.83 18.84
CA LEU A 137 -19.08 -18.62 19.48
C LEU A 137 -20.49 -18.21 19.04
N HIS A 138 -20.62 -17.37 18.00
CA HIS A 138 -21.93 -16.93 17.52
C HIS A 138 -22.72 -18.12 16.94
N PRO A 139 -23.81 -18.56 17.59
CA PRO A 139 -24.43 -19.86 17.32
C PRO A 139 -25.10 -19.92 15.95
N GLU A 140 -25.76 -18.84 15.51
CA GLU A 140 -26.44 -18.80 14.21
C GLU A 140 -25.43 -18.85 13.04
N ALA A 141 -24.28 -18.18 13.14
CA ALA A 141 -23.24 -18.26 12.11
C ALA A 141 -22.52 -19.62 12.08
N GLN A 142 -22.28 -20.24 13.26
CA GLN A 142 -21.74 -21.61 13.31
C GLN A 142 -22.70 -22.61 12.65
N ALA A 143 -23.99 -22.53 12.96
CA ALA A 143 -25.01 -23.39 12.36
C ALA A 143 -25.08 -23.19 10.84
N LEU A 144 -25.03 -21.94 10.37
CA LEU A 144 -25.03 -21.61 8.95
C LEU A 144 -23.78 -22.16 8.23
N LEU A 145 -22.59 -22.04 8.82
CA LEU A 145 -21.38 -22.65 8.24
C LEU A 145 -21.46 -24.17 8.20
N ALA A 146 -21.96 -24.80 9.26
CA ALA A 146 -22.16 -26.25 9.27
C ALA A 146 -23.16 -26.71 8.19
N GLU A 147 -24.24 -25.94 7.95
CA GLU A 147 -25.19 -26.18 6.85
C GLU A 147 -24.50 -26.06 5.49
N LEU A 148 -23.69 -25.01 5.28
CA LEU A 148 -22.93 -24.79 4.04
C LEU A 148 -21.89 -25.90 3.79
N ASP A 149 -21.15 -26.30 4.83
CA ASP A 149 -20.20 -27.42 4.78
C ASP A 149 -20.90 -28.73 4.38
N ALA A 150 -22.06 -29.01 4.97
CA ALA A 150 -22.84 -30.22 4.69
C ALA A 150 -23.39 -30.26 3.25
N GLN A 151 -23.68 -29.10 2.65
CA GLN A 151 -24.10 -28.99 1.24
C GLN A 151 -22.95 -29.19 0.24
N GLY A 152 -21.74 -29.54 0.71
CA GLY A 152 -20.56 -29.63 -0.14
C GLY A 152 -20.16 -28.27 -0.72
N VAL A 153 -20.68 -27.17 -0.13
CA VAL A 153 -20.18 -25.83 -0.36
C VAL A 153 -18.88 -25.73 0.42
N VAL A 154 -17.85 -26.40 -0.11
CA VAL A 154 -16.46 -26.20 0.29
C VAL A 154 -16.22 -24.71 0.28
N ALA A 155 -15.49 -24.21 1.28
CA ALA A 155 -15.03 -22.84 1.32
C ALA A 155 -14.34 -22.49 -0.01
N ASP A 156 -15.11 -21.93 -0.94
CA ASP A 156 -14.58 -21.00 -1.90
C ASP A 156 -14.48 -19.72 -1.09
N VAL A 157 -13.26 -19.48 -0.62
CA VAL A 157 -12.72 -18.15 -0.32
C VAL A 157 -13.52 -17.14 -1.17
N PRO A 158 -14.01 -16.00 -0.62
CA PRO A 158 -14.69 -14.96 -1.41
C PRO A 158 -13.97 -14.79 -2.75
N PRO A 159 -14.61 -14.42 -3.90
CA PRO A 159 -13.83 -14.13 -5.12
C PRO A 159 -12.69 -13.26 -4.64
N PRO A 160 -11.45 -13.79 -4.69
CA PRO A 160 -10.46 -13.41 -3.71
C PRO A 160 -10.40 -11.91 -3.77
N LEU A 161 -10.46 -11.22 -2.62
CA LEU A 161 -10.18 -9.78 -2.53
C LEU A 161 -9.19 -9.48 -3.64
N PRO A 162 -9.61 -8.74 -4.68
CA PRO A 162 -9.24 -8.97 -6.07
C PRO A 162 -7.82 -9.48 -6.14
N SER A 163 -7.54 -10.77 -6.37
CA SER A 163 -6.25 -11.27 -5.86
C SER A 163 -5.07 -10.47 -6.42
N LYS A 164 -4.11 -10.08 -5.58
CA LYS A 164 -2.88 -9.40 -6.05
C LYS A 164 -2.27 -10.14 -7.24
N ARG A 165 -2.38 -11.48 -7.25
CA ARG A 165 -1.96 -12.37 -8.34
C ARG A 165 -2.72 -12.12 -9.65
N GLU A 166 -4.04 -11.98 -9.61
CA GLU A 166 -4.87 -11.65 -10.78
C GLU A 166 -4.66 -10.23 -11.25
N PHE A 167 -4.52 -9.27 -10.33
CA PHE A 167 -4.12 -7.91 -10.65
C PHE A 167 -2.77 -7.86 -11.36
N LEU A 168 -1.75 -8.55 -10.84
CA LEU A 168 -0.44 -8.68 -11.48
C LEU A 168 -0.54 -9.31 -12.87
N LYS A 169 -1.37 -10.35 -13.03
CA LYS A 169 -1.58 -11.01 -14.32
C LYS A 169 -2.24 -10.08 -15.34
N ALA A 170 -3.26 -9.33 -14.93
CA ALA A 170 -3.96 -8.35 -15.78
C ALA A 170 -3.05 -7.17 -16.13
N LEU A 171 -2.32 -6.62 -15.15
CA LEU A 171 -1.37 -5.53 -15.32
C LEU A 171 -0.25 -5.92 -16.29
N ARG A 172 0.30 -7.13 -16.15
CA ARG A 172 1.29 -7.68 -17.09
C ARG A 172 0.76 -7.70 -18.53
N ALA A 173 -0.44 -8.26 -18.75
CA ALA A 173 -1.04 -8.33 -20.09
C ALA A 173 -1.23 -6.93 -20.71
N GLN A 174 -1.62 -5.94 -19.90
CA GLN A 174 -1.80 -4.55 -20.35
C GLN A 174 -0.47 -3.84 -20.65
N LEU A 175 0.59 -4.14 -19.91
CA LEU A 175 1.95 -3.64 -20.17
C LEU A 175 2.56 -4.29 -21.42
N GLU A 176 2.36 -5.60 -21.63
CA GLU A 176 2.77 -6.31 -22.85
C GLU A 176 2.07 -5.76 -24.09
N ALA A 177 0.74 -5.55 -24.03
CA ALA A 177 -0.03 -4.97 -25.11
C ALA A 177 0.42 -3.54 -25.49
N ARG A 178 1.02 -2.80 -24.54
CA ARG A 178 1.57 -1.45 -24.73
C ARG A 178 3.08 -1.44 -25.02
N ALA A 179 3.70 -2.61 -25.18
CA ALA A 179 5.14 -2.76 -25.36
C ALA A 179 6.00 -2.07 -24.28
N VAL A 180 5.48 -1.95 -23.05
CA VAL A 180 6.25 -1.41 -21.92
C VAL A 180 7.22 -2.50 -21.45
N PRO A 181 8.55 -2.30 -21.49
CA PRO A 181 9.49 -3.32 -21.06
C PRO A 181 9.37 -3.56 -19.55
N HIS A 182 9.15 -4.80 -19.09
CA HIS A 182 8.95 -5.10 -17.65
C HIS A 182 9.32 -6.55 -17.28
N LEU A 183 9.52 -6.80 -15.98
CA LEU A 183 9.82 -8.11 -15.39
C LEU A 183 9.07 -8.26 -14.07
N VAL A 184 8.55 -9.45 -13.78
CA VAL A 184 7.97 -9.79 -12.47
C VAL A 184 8.96 -10.67 -11.73
N HIS A 185 9.43 -10.24 -10.55
CA HIS A 185 10.39 -10.99 -9.75
C HIS A 185 10.00 -10.96 -8.26
N ARG A 186 9.86 -12.14 -7.63
CA ARG A 186 9.54 -12.31 -6.19
C ARG A 186 8.36 -11.43 -5.70
N GLY A 187 7.32 -11.28 -6.51
CA GLY A 187 6.11 -10.52 -6.16
C GLY A 187 6.18 -9.01 -6.38
N ALA A 188 7.28 -8.48 -6.92
CA ALA A 188 7.43 -7.10 -7.34
C ALA A 188 7.41 -6.97 -8.87
N LEU A 189 6.81 -5.88 -9.36
CA LEU A 189 6.82 -5.51 -10.77
C LEU A 189 7.99 -4.56 -11.02
N LEU A 190 8.86 -4.92 -11.95
CA LEU A 190 10.00 -4.11 -12.36
C LEU A 190 9.71 -3.56 -13.76
N LEU A 191 9.61 -2.25 -13.91
CA LEU A 191 9.47 -1.60 -15.21
C LEU A 191 10.85 -1.22 -15.71
N LYS A 192 11.21 -1.73 -16.88
CA LYS A 192 12.41 -1.30 -17.59
C LYS A 192 12.06 0.03 -18.28
N LEU A 193 12.52 1.11 -17.66
CA LEU A 193 12.35 2.47 -18.14
C LEU A 193 12.93 2.59 -19.55
N GLY A 194 12.53 3.59 -20.35
CA GLY A 194 13.12 3.85 -21.67
C GLY A 194 14.65 4.03 -21.61
N THR A 195 15.16 4.24 -20.40
CA THR A 195 16.54 4.30 -20.04
C THR A 195 17.01 3.12 -19.18
N GLY A 196 16.40 1.95 -19.35
CA GLY A 196 16.82 0.62 -18.88
C GLY A 196 17.35 0.51 -17.46
N GLY A 197 17.00 1.47 -16.61
CA GLY A 197 16.80 1.25 -15.19
C GLY A 197 15.51 0.47 -14.99
N LEU A 198 15.49 -0.31 -13.93
CA LEU A 198 14.32 -1.06 -13.49
C LEU A 198 13.67 -0.26 -12.36
N ALA A 199 12.55 0.42 -12.64
CA ALA A 199 11.71 0.99 -11.60
C ALA A 199 10.95 -0.14 -10.93
N ARG A 200 11.22 -0.38 -9.64
CA ARG A 200 10.42 -1.28 -8.83
C ARG A 200 9.14 -0.58 -8.45
N VAL A 201 8.04 -1.14 -8.90
CA VAL A 201 6.70 -0.69 -8.60
C VAL A 201 6.18 -1.53 -7.46
N ASP A 202 5.73 -0.86 -6.39
CA ASP A 202 5.07 -1.52 -5.29
C ASP A 202 3.69 -1.98 -5.73
N VAL A 203 3.57 -3.28 -5.94
CA VAL A 203 2.32 -3.86 -6.41
C VAL A 203 1.31 -3.98 -5.29
N ASP A 204 1.73 -3.96 -4.02
CA ASP A 204 0.79 -3.97 -2.87
C ASP A 204 0.06 -2.63 -2.75
N GLU A 205 0.78 -1.52 -2.91
CA GLU A 205 0.22 -0.16 -2.83
C GLU A 205 -0.73 0.12 -4.01
N LEU A 206 -0.30 -0.17 -5.24
CA LEU A 206 -1.16 -0.04 -6.43
C LEU A 206 -2.40 -0.92 -6.36
N PHE A 207 -2.25 -2.10 -5.77
CA PHE A 207 -3.35 -3.02 -5.60
C PHE A 207 -4.34 -2.49 -4.54
N ALA A 208 -3.86 -1.92 -3.43
CA ALA A 208 -4.68 -1.29 -2.40
C ALA A 208 -5.52 -0.12 -2.96
N ASP A 209 -4.94 0.72 -3.83
CA ASP A 209 -5.65 1.83 -4.47
C ASP A 209 -6.78 1.36 -5.41
N VAL A 210 -6.54 0.28 -6.17
CA VAL A 210 -7.56 -0.32 -7.05
C VAL A 210 -8.70 -0.94 -6.23
N VAL A 211 -8.39 -1.57 -5.10
CA VAL A 211 -9.38 -2.10 -4.14
C VAL A 211 -10.21 -0.96 -3.55
N ALA A 212 -9.57 0.14 -3.14
CA ALA A 212 -10.24 1.30 -2.55
C ALA A 212 -11.16 2.04 -3.56
N GLY A 213 -10.78 2.08 -4.83
CA GLY A 213 -11.50 2.79 -5.89
C GLY A 213 -12.79 2.12 -6.41
N ARG A 214 -13.19 0.94 -5.89
CA ARG A 214 -14.34 0.12 -6.37
C ARG A 214 -14.31 -0.24 -7.87
N GLN A 215 -13.14 -0.21 -8.50
CA GLN A 215 -12.97 -0.61 -9.90
C GLN A 215 -12.80 -2.12 -10.03
N SER A 216 -13.11 -2.68 -11.21
CA SER A 216 -12.74 -4.07 -11.49
C SER A 216 -11.22 -4.20 -11.67
N VAL A 217 -10.65 -5.37 -11.36
CA VAL A 217 -9.21 -5.67 -11.52
C VAL A 217 -8.71 -5.33 -12.92
N ALA A 218 -9.50 -5.64 -13.94
CA ALA A 218 -9.14 -5.39 -15.33
C ALA A 218 -9.06 -3.88 -15.64
N GLN A 219 -10.01 -3.09 -15.15
CA GLN A 219 -10.04 -1.64 -15.34
C GLN A 219 -8.93 -0.94 -14.53
N GLY A 220 -8.74 -1.33 -13.27
CA GLY A 220 -7.65 -0.81 -12.45
C GLY A 220 -6.27 -1.10 -13.05
N ALA A 221 -6.05 -2.33 -13.53
CA ALA A 221 -4.82 -2.71 -14.22
C ALA A 221 -4.58 -1.90 -15.51
N GLU A 222 -5.64 -1.57 -16.26
CA GLU A 222 -5.54 -0.76 -17.47
C GLU A 222 -5.13 0.69 -17.17
N VAL A 223 -5.75 1.31 -16.16
CA VAL A 223 -5.44 2.68 -15.72
C VAL A 223 -3.99 2.76 -15.22
N VAL A 224 -3.60 1.83 -14.35
CA VAL A 224 -2.23 1.73 -13.83
C VAL A 224 -1.23 1.49 -14.97
N ALA A 225 -1.50 0.58 -15.90
CA ALA A 225 -0.61 0.32 -17.04
C ALA A 225 -0.42 1.57 -17.92
N LYS A 226 -1.48 2.37 -18.11
CA LYS A 226 -1.42 3.62 -18.86
C LYS A 226 -0.51 4.64 -18.15
N GLU A 227 -0.68 4.84 -16.86
CA GLU A 227 0.13 5.76 -16.06
C GLU A 227 1.61 5.33 -16.03
N LEU A 228 1.86 4.04 -15.84
CA LEU A 228 3.22 3.48 -15.86
C LEU A 228 3.87 3.63 -17.25
N ALA A 229 3.11 3.44 -18.33
CA ALA A 229 3.61 3.68 -19.70
C ALA A 229 3.99 5.15 -19.92
N GLU A 230 3.18 6.08 -19.45
CA GLU A 230 3.46 7.53 -19.50
C GLU A 230 4.73 7.89 -18.69
N ARG A 231 4.93 7.27 -17.52
CA ARG A 231 6.16 7.41 -16.70
C ARG A 231 7.42 6.80 -17.36
N THR A 232 7.26 5.77 -18.18
CA THR A 232 8.35 5.05 -18.88
C THR A 232 8.89 5.85 -20.09
N LEU A 233 8.15 6.84 -20.60
CA LEU A 233 8.46 7.65 -21.80
C LEU A 233 9.35 8.88 -21.56
N GLY A 234 9.83 9.12 -20.34
CA GLY A 234 10.40 10.42 -19.97
C GLY A 234 11.81 10.75 -20.46
N LEU A 235 12.42 9.93 -21.32
CA LEU A 235 13.84 10.08 -21.65
C LEU A 235 14.07 10.55 -23.07
N PRO A 236 15.04 11.45 -23.27
CA PRO A 236 15.29 11.99 -24.58
C PRO A 236 15.43 10.90 -25.66
N ASP A 237 14.72 11.10 -26.76
CA ASP A 237 14.62 10.24 -27.93
C ASP A 237 15.70 10.49 -28.97
N THR A 238 16.48 11.56 -28.79
CA THR A 238 17.64 11.88 -29.61
C THR A 238 18.90 11.95 -28.76
N ALA A 239 20.04 11.60 -29.37
CA ALA A 239 21.37 11.73 -28.76
C ALA A 239 21.61 13.17 -28.25
N ALA A 240 21.31 14.17 -29.08
CA ALA A 240 21.50 15.58 -28.74
C ALA A 240 20.67 16.01 -27.53
N ALA A 241 19.40 15.57 -27.45
CA ALA A 241 18.55 15.91 -26.30
C ALA A 241 19.00 15.18 -25.03
N LEU A 242 19.50 13.93 -25.12
CA LEU A 242 20.06 13.20 -23.97
C LEU A 242 21.32 13.90 -23.43
N LEU A 243 22.29 14.16 -24.30
CA LEU A 243 23.56 14.78 -23.93
C LEU A 243 23.38 16.18 -23.32
N ARG A 244 22.30 16.90 -23.65
CA ARG A 244 22.01 18.21 -23.07
C ARG A 244 21.54 18.20 -21.61
N VAL A 245 21.01 17.07 -21.13
CA VAL A 245 20.33 17.00 -19.83
C VAL A 245 20.85 15.89 -18.92
N VAL A 246 21.65 14.96 -19.42
CA VAL A 246 22.22 13.88 -18.62
C VAL A 246 23.17 14.43 -17.55
N VAL A 247 23.18 13.81 -16.38
CA VAL A 247 24.06 14.12 -15.24
C VAL A 247 24.66 12.83 -14.66
N PRO A 248 25.85 12.89 -14.05
CA PRO A 248 26.47 11.74 -13.42
C PRO A 248 25.97 11.60 -11.97
N VAL A 249 25.92 10.36 -11.51
CA VAL A 249 25.45 9.99 -10.18
C VAL A 249 26.44 8.97 -9.60
N LEU A 250 27.03 9.28 -8.45
CA LEU A 250 27.91 8.33 -7.74
C LEU A 250 27.10 7.28 -6.99
N ARG A 251 27.52 6.02 -7.08
CA ARG A 251 26.95 4.87 -6.35
C ARG A 251 28.04 3.86 -5.98
N ASP A 252 27.74 3.01 -5.01
CA ASP A 252 28.57 1.85 -4.68
C ASP A 252 28.21 0.61 -5.50
N VAL A 253 28.95 -0.49 -5.28
CA VAL A 253 28.74 -1.78 -5.95
C VAL A 253 27.37 -2.42 -5.65
N ARG A 254 26.77 -2.15 -4.49
CA ARG A 254 25.46 -2.73 -4.10
C ARG A 254 24.36 -2.24 -5.04
N PHE A 255 24.49 -1.00 -5.52
CA PHE A 255 23.58 -0.45 -6.51
C PHE A 255 23.65 -1.19 -7.85
N LEU A 256 24.84 -1.62 -8.28
CA LEU A 256 25.03 -2.36 -9.54
C LEU A 256 24.31 -3.72 -9.51
N GLU A 257 24.43 -4.46 -8.40
CA GLU A 257 23.76 -5.76 -8.21
C GLU A 257 22.23 -5.64 -8.37
N ALA A 258 21.65 -4.53 -7.93
CA ALA A 258 20.21 -4.26 -8.01
C ALA A 258 19.76 -3.70 -9.37
N THR A 259 20.68 -3.25 -10.23
CA THR A 259 20.36 -2.43 -11.43
C THR A 259 21.12 -2.85 -12.69
N ALA A 260 21.28 -4.16 -12.89
CA ALA A 260 21.93 -4.72 -14.08
C ALA A 260 21.34 -4.16 -15.39
N GLY A 261 22.21 -3.70 -16.30
CA GLY A 261 21.85 -3.14 -17.60
C GLY A 261 21.85 -1.60 -17.68
N LEU A 262 22.14 -0.92 -16.58
CA LEU A 262 22.36 0.53 -16.56
C LEU A 262 23.70 0.93 -17.19
N ALA A 263 23.73 2.09 -17.85
CA ALA A 263 24.96 2.72 -18.32
C ALA A 263 25.74 3.23 -17.11
N HIS A 264 26.99 2.78 -17.00
CA HIS A 264 27.87 3.15 -15.91
C HIS A 264 29.33 2.94 -16.32
N ARG A 265 30.25 3.50 -15.56
CA ARG A 265 31.69 3.24 -15.63
C ARG A 265 32.30 3.21 -14.23
N GLU A 266 33.54 2.73 -14.15
CA GLU A 266 34.34 2.87 -12.94
C GLU A 266 34.60 4.35 -12.63
N GLY A 267 34.44 4.68 -11.35
CA GLY A 267 34.68 5.98 -10.76
C GLY A 267 35.83 5.95 -9.75
N PRO A 268 36.11 7.09 -9.10
CA PRO A 268 37.10 7.15 -8.03
C PRO A 268 36.65 6.35 -6.81
N ALA A 269 37.59 6.04 -5.91
CA ALA A 269 37.29 5.48 -4.60
C ALA A 269 36.48 4.17 -4.59
N ASN A 270 36.69 3.30 -5.59
CA ASN A 270 35.92 2.07 -5.79
C ASN A 270 34.40 2.31 -5.96
N LEU A 271 34.02 3.54 -6.33
CA LEU A 271 32.65 3.90 -6.66
C LEU A 271 32.42 3.75 -8.16
N LEU A 272 31.14 3.71 -8.53
CA LEU A 272 30.67 3.67 -9.90
C LEU A 272 30.00 4.99 -10.26
N VAL A 273 30.23 5.45 -11.48
CA VAL A 273 29.53 6.60 -12.06
C VAL A 273 28.41 6.08 -12.95
N PHE A 274 27.17 6.30 -12.51
CA PHE A 274 25.96 6.07 -13.30
C PHE A 274 25.51 7.37 -13.96
N TYR A 275 24.67 7.27 -14.98
CA TYR A 275 24.14 8.43 -15.68
C TYR A 275 22.63 8.50 -15.53
N ALA A 276 22.08 9.69 -15.32
CA ALA A 276 20.65 9.89 -15.16
C ALA A 276 20.17 11.19 -15.82
N VAL A 277 18.87 11.30 -16.06
CA VAL A 277 18.21 12.54 -16.46
C VAL A 277 17.38 13.04 -15.27
N PRO A 278 17.64 14.25 -14.75
CA PRO A 278 16.89 14.79 -13.63
C PRO A 278 15.47 15.22 -14.03
N ARG A 279 14.52 15.01 -13.12
CA ARG A 279 13.12 15.49 -13.11
C ARG A 279 12.84 16.10 -11.73
N GLU A 280 11.71 16.81 -11.60
CA GLU A 280 11.37 17.58 -10.39
C GLU A 280 11.61 16.79 -9.09
N ASP A 281 11.20 15.51 -9.04
CA ASP A 281 11.33 14.69 -7.82
C ASP A 281 12.11 13.37 -7.98
N LEU A 282 12.68 13.08 -9.17
CA LEU A 282 13.37 11.81 -9.41
C LEU A 282 14.47 11.86 -10.46
N LEU A 283 15.36 10.86 -10.41
CA LEU A 283 16.44 10.65 -11.38
C LEU A 283 16.09 9.45 -12.28
N LEU A 284 16.02 9.68 -13.59
CA LEU A 284 15.82 8.62 -14.58
C LEU A 284 17.17 8.11 -15.09
N PHE A 285 17.67 7.02 -14.51
CA PHE A 285 18.96 6.41 -14.88
C PHE A 285 18.96 5.91 -16.33
N VAL A 286 20.03 6.19 -17.08
CA VAL A 286 20.37 5.83 -18.49
C VAL A 286 20.85 4.37 -18.58
N PRO A 287 20.47 3.56 -19.59
CA PRO A 287 20.88 2.18 -19.76
C PRO A 287 21.91 2.03 -20.85
N ALA A 288 22.62 0.92 -20.79
CA ALA A 288 23.53 0.56 -21.87
C ALA A 288 22.80 0.48 -23.22
N GLY A 289 21.67 -0.23 -23.29
CA GLY A 289 20.96 -0.43 -24.57
C GLY A 289 20.36 0.83 -25.22
N ARG A 290 20.18 1.93 -24.48
CA ARG A 290 19.72 3.22 -25.05
C ARG A 290 20.86 3.97 -25.70
N LEU A 291 22.07 3.83 -25.16
CA LEU A 291 23.28 4.37 -25.78
C LEU A 291 23.49 3.73 -27.15
N ASP A 292 23.32 2.41 -27.24
CA ASP A 292 23.36 1.67 -28.50
C ASP A 292 22.30 2.18 -29.49
N ALA A 293 21.05 2.33 -29.03
CA ALA A 293 19.94 2.79 -29.86
C ALA A 293 20.14 4.22 -30.38
N LEU A 294 20.71 5.11 -29.55
CA LEU A 294 20.99 6.51 -29.90
C LEU A 294 22.35 6.69 -30.58
N ARG A 295 23.16 5.63 -30.67
CA ARG A 295 24.56 5.66 -31.14
C ARG A 295 25.42 6.68 -30.39
N VAL A 296 25.26 6.71 -29.07
CA VAL A 296 26.05 7.55 -28.16
C VAL A 296 27.09 6.66 -27.49
N ASP A 297 28.36 7.00 -27.60
CA ASP A 297 29.40 6.29 -26.85
C ASP A 297 29.42 6.73 -25.36
N LEU A 298 29.97 5.88 -24.51
CA LEU A 298 29.98 6.11 -23.06
C LEU A 298 30.88 7.29 -22.65
N GLU A 299 31.95 7.55 -23.40
CA GLU A 299 32.91 8.62 -23.12
C GLU A 299 32.30 10.00 -23.38
N LEU A 300 31.58 10.14 -24.48
CA LEU A 300 30.79 11.32 -24.85
C LEU A 300 29.66 11.56 -23.86
N LEU A 301 28.97 10.51 -23.43
CA LEU A 301 27.95 10.60 -22.39
C LEU A 301 28.54 11.13 -21.08
N ASP A 302 29.70 10.61 -20.67
CA ASP A 302 30.38 11.02 -19.44
C ASP A 302 30.83 12.49 -19.49
N ALA A 303 31.48 12.88 -20.59
CA ALA A 303 31.92 14.26 -20.79
C ALA A 303 30.73 15.23 -20.75
N ALA A 304 29.63 14.89 -21.40
CA ALA A 304 28.41 15.68 -21.38
C ALA A 304 27.78 15.76 -19.98
N ALA A 305 27.75 14.63 -19.26
CA ALA A 305 27.22 14.56 -17.91
C ALA A 305 28.01 15.44 -16.94
N LEU A 306 29.34 15.31 -16.91
CA LEU A 306 30.22 16.14 -16.07
C LEU A 306 30.10 17.62 -16.42
N GLN A 307 30.02 17.94 -17.72
CA GLN A 307 29.79 19.33 -18.16
C GLN A 307 28.46 19.87 -17.65
N ASN A 308 27.36 19.12 -17.78
CA ASN A 308 26.04 19.54 -17.34
C ASN A 308 25.99 19.74 -15.82
N LEU A 309 26.59 18.83 -15.05
CA LEU A 309 26.68 18.95 -13.60
C LEU A 309 27.49 20.19 -13.19
N GLY A 310 28.63 20.42 -13.85
CA GLY A 310 29.53 21.56 -13.60
C GLY A 310 28.94 22.94 -13.90
N ARG A 311 27.86 23.04 -14.69
CA ARG A 311 27.12 24.30 -14.90
C ARG A 311 26.40 24.79 -13.64
N THR A 312 26.21 23.91 -12.66
CA THR A 312 25.45 24.22 -11.44
C THR A 312 26.16 23.64 -10.21
N SER A 313 27.01 24.46 -9.59
CA SER A 313 27.57 24.16 -8.27
C SER A 313 26.49 24.23 -7.19
N ALA A 314 26.72 23.48 -6.10
CA ALA A 314 25.89 23.52 -4.92
C ALA A 314 26.55 24.40 -3.85
N GLU A 315 25.71 25.06 -3.04
CA GLU A 315 26.18 25.84 -1.91
C GLU A 315 26.84 24.92 -0.87
N VAL A 316 27.98 25.36 -0.34
CA VAL A 316 28.69 24.67 0.75
C VAL A 316 28.31 25.35 2.07
N LYS A 317 27.52 24.67 2.89
CA LYS A 317 26.96 25.23 4.13
C LYS A 317 27.56 24.57 5.37
N PRO A 318 27.90 25.33 6.42
CA PRO A 318 28.23 24.71 7.70
C PRO A 318 27.04 23.92 8.25
N VAL A 319 27.32 22.76 8.83
CA VAL A 319 26.31 21.90 9.45
C VAL A 319 26.83 21.37 10.79
N ARG A 320 25.92 21.05 11.69
CA ARG A 320 26.24 20.38 12.96
C ARG A 320 25.25 19.27 13.22
N PHE A 321 25.65 18.36 14.09
CA PHE A 321 24.72 17.39 14.66
C PHE A 321 24.03 17.98 15.88
N ASP A 322 22.71 17.89 15.92
CA ASP A 322 21.86 18.32 17.04
C ASP A 322 20.92 17.18 17.41
N GLY A 323 21.06 16.61 18.62
CA GLY A 323 20.24 15.48 19.07
C GLY A 323 20.29 14.24 18.14
N GLY A 324 21.37 14.09 17.35
CA GLY A 324 21.51 13.02 16.36
C GLY A 324 20.99 13.35 14.95
N ALA A 325 20.31 14.50 14.77
CA ALA A 325 19.91 15.02 13.47
C ALA A 325 20.97 15.98 12.91
N LEU A 326 21.08 16.07 11.59
CA LEU A 326 21.94 17.05 10.93
C LEU A 326 21.16 18.35 10.69
N VAL A 327 21.70 19.49 11.12
CA VAL A 327 21.09 20.82 10.95
C VAL A 327 22.09 21.80 10.35
N PHE A 328 21.61 22.73 9.52
CA PHE A 328 22.41 23.84 9.02
C PHE A 328 22.77 24.81 10.16
N ALA A 329 24.01 25.28 10.15
CA ALA A 329 24.54 26.21 11.15
C ALA A 329 24.95 27.53 10.47
N PRO A 330 24.69 28.69 11.09
CA PRO A 330 25.15 29.98 10.57
C PRO A 330 26.64 30.24 10.88
N GLU A 331 27.19 29.59 11.91
CA GLU A 331 28.61 29.64 12.27
C GLU A 331 29.45 28.49 11.68
N ARG A 332 30.78 28.64 11.69
CA ARG A 332 31.71 27.56 11.33
C ARG A 332 31.69 26.45 12.38
N THR A 333 31.46 25.22 11.95
CA THR A 333 31.34 24.05 12.82
C THR A 333 32.46 23.02 12.66
N GLY A 334 33.31 23.15 11.62
CA GLY A 334 34.27 22.12 11.22
C GLY A 334 33.67 21.01 10.33
N LEU A 335 32.37 21.07 10.06
CA LEU A 335 31.64 20.16 9.19
C LEU A 335 30.79 20.97 8.21
N TRP A 336 30.90 20.65 6.93
CA TRP A 336 30.20 21.33 5.84
C TRP A 336 29.38 20.33 5.04
N ALA A 337 28.29 20.80 4.45
CA ALA A 337 27.47 20.04 3.52
C ALA A 337 27.47 20.73 2.15
N VAL A 338 27.76 19.95 1.11
CA VAL A 338 27.35 20.27 -0.26
C VAL A 338 25.84 20.01 -0.33
N ALA A 339 25.05 21.08 -0.38
CA ALA A 339 23.64 21.03 0.04
C ALA A 339 22.67 21.60 -0.98
N ARG A 340 22.65 21.06 -2.20
CA ARG A 340 21.59 21.39 -3.17
C ARG A 340 20.32 20.58 -2.95
N GLY A 341 20.43 19.35 -2.45
CA GLY A 341 19.28 18.50 -2.14
C GLY A 341 18.66 17.84 -3.36
N ASP A 342 19.32 17.86 -4.52
CA ASP A 342 18.82 17.25 -5.75
C ASP A 342 19.27 15.79 -5.94
N GLY A 343 20.00 15.24 -4.97
CA GLY A 343 20.50 13.87 -5.00
C GLY A 343 21.78 13.67 -5.81
N LEU A 344 22.38 14.76 -6.29
CA LEU A 344 23.60 14.76 -7.10
C LEU A 344 24.81 15.32 -6.33
N ASP A 345 24.64 15.70 -5.07
CA ASP A 345 25.64 16.40 -4.25
C ASP A 345 26.96 15.62 -4.11
N ALA A 346 26.89 14.29 -3.95
CA ALA A 346 28.07 13.44 -3.98
C ALA A 346 28.84 13.54 -5.32
N ALA A 347 28.12 13.48 -6.45
CA ALA A 347 28.73 13.54 -7.78
C ALA A 347 29.34 14.92 -8.07
N ARG A 348 28.89 15.99 -7.40
CA ARG A 348 29.48 17.32 -7.58
C ARG A 348 30.92 17.39 -7.15
N LEU A 349 31.36 16.56 -6.20
CA LEU A 349 32.77 16.46 -5.79
C LEU A 349 33.69 15.97 -6.94
N LEU A 350 33.13 15.42 -8.02
CA LEU A 350 33.88 15.10 -9.24
C LEU A 350 34.18 16.34 -10.11
N THR A 351 33.49 17.44 -9.89
CA THR A 351 33.68 18.68 -10.66
C THR A 351 34.74 19.57 -10.00
N PRO A 352 35.67 20.18 -10.77
CA PRO A 352 36.68 21.09 -10.21
C PRO A 352 36.07 22.25 -9.42
N ALA A 353 35.02 22.88 -9.95
CA ALA A 353 34.37 24.03 -9.33
C ALA A 353 33.78 23.73 -7.94
N GLN A 354 33.18 22.54 -7.75
CA GLN A 354 32.69 22.19 -6.41
C GLN A 354 33.83 21.91 -5.44
N ARG A 355 34.91 21.26 -5.88
CA ARG A 355 36.06 20.95 -5.02
C ARG A 355 36.71 22.23 -4.50
N GLU A 356 36.95 23.19 -5.38
CA GLU A 356 37.49 24.50 -5.02
C GLU A 356 36.61 25.21 -3.98
N GLN A 357 35.28 25.13 -4.10
CA GLN A 357 34.36 25.71 -3.11
C GLN A 357 34.44 25.03 -1.74
N VAL A 358 34.57 23.70 -1.72
CA VAL A 358 34.67 22.94 -0.47
C VAL A 358 36.03 23.18 0.20
N GLU A 359 37.12 23.15 -0.57
CA GLU A 359 38.48 23.43 -0.09
C GLU A 359 38.58 24.86 0.47
N ALA A 360 37.97 25.84 -0.21
CA ALA A 360 37.89 27.22 0.28
C ALA A 360 37.04 27.36 1.55
N ALA A 361 35.95 26.59 1.68
CA ALA A 361 35.11 26.62 2.88
C ALA A 361 35.81 26.01 4.11
N ALA A 362 36.58 24.94 3.89
CA ALA A 362 37.31 24.22 4.93
C ALA A 362 38.69 24.81 5.24
N ASP A 363 39.20 25.68 4.36
CA ASP A 363 40.57 26.22 4.41
C ASP A 363 41.64 25.12 4.50
N CYS A 364 41.45 24.06 3.70
CA CYS A 364 42.39 22.96 3.51
C CYS A 364 42.07 22.17 2.22
N ASP A 365 43.09 21.49 1.69
CA ASP A 365 43.02 20.62 0.51
C ASP A 365 43.02 19.12 0.87
N ASP A 366 43.05 18.80 2.17
CA ASP A 366 42.90 17.45 2.71
C ASP A 366 41.59 17.35 3.50
N LEU A 367 40.64 16.59 2.96
CA LEU A 367 39.26 16.59 3.44
C LEU A 367 38.75 15.16 3.65
N GLY A 368 38.08 14.96 4.78
CA GLY A 368 37.22 13.81 5.03
C GLY A 368 35.87 14.00 4.37
N VAL A 369 35.37 13.00 3.67
CA VAL A 369 34.12 13.04 2.93
C VAL A 369 33.24 11.88 3.34
N TRP A 370 31.98 12.16 3.65
CA TRP A 370 30.96 11.16 3.95
C TRP A 370 29.76 11.33 3.03
N LEU A 371 29.37 10.24 2.37
CA LEU A 371 28.38 10.22 1.28
C LEU A 371 27.12 9.43 1.67
N GLY A 372 26.89 9.23 2.97
CA GLY A 372 25.82 8.38 3.49
C GLY A 372 24.42 8.99 3.40
N LEU A 373 24.26 10.21 2.89
CA LEU A 373 22.96 10.79 2.55
C LEU A 373 22.85 10.98 1.04
N ARG A 374 21.66 10.73 0.50
CA ARG A 374 21.39 10.99 -0.93
C ARG A 374 21.53 12.47 -1.26
N GLU A 375 20.96 13.31 -0.41
CA GLU A 375 20.71 14.74 -0.67
C GLU A 375 21.83 15.65 -0.17
N LEU A 376 22.83 15.11 0.53
CA LEU A 376 23.93 15.88 1.12
C LEU A 376 25.22 15.09 1.01
N ALA A 377 26.29 15.73 0.56
CA ALA A 377 27.65 15.24 0.78
C ALA A 377 28.28 16.01 1.93
N LEU A 378 28.68 15.31 2.98
CA LEU A 378 29.31 15.91 4.15
C LEU A 378 30.81 15.92 3.99
N VAL A 379 31.43 17.01 4.40
CA VAL A 379 32.87 17.22 4.32
C VAL A 379 33.37 17.82 5.62
N CYS A 380 34.48 17.31 6.14
CA CYS A 380 35.22 17.91 7.24
C CYS A 380 36.71 17.95 6.89
N ARG A 381 37.52 18.60 7.71
CA ARG A 381 38.97 18.58 7.52
C ARG A 381 39.53 17.17 7.74
N GLY A 382 40.56 16.80 6.99
CA GLY A 382 41.23 15.50 7.12
C GLY A 382 42.01 15.33 8.42
N ASP A 383 42.29 16.42 9.15
CA ASP A 383 42.98 16.42 10.44
C ASP A 383 42.02 16.40 11.66
N ASP A 384 40.70 16.40 11.44
CA ASP A 384 39.68 16.40 12.49
C ASP A 384 39.24 14.98 12.89
N SER A 385 40.12 14.25 13.57
CA SER A 385 39.88 12.84 13.95
C SER A 385 38.54 12.63 14.67
N ALA A 386 38.12 13.57 15.51
CA ALA A 386 36.86 13.46 16.25
C ALA A 386 35.64 13.50 15.32
N MET A 387 35.64 14.38 14.31
CA MET A 387 34.58 14.43 13.32
C MET A 387 34.59 13.21 12.41
N LEU A 388 35.77 12.73 12.03
CA LEU A 388 35.94 11.57 11.16
C LEU A 388 35.45 10.28 11.82
N GLU A 389 35.78 10.07 13.11
CA GLU A 389 35.22 8.98 13.92
C GLU A 389 33.70 9.08 14.02
N ARG A 390 33.16 10.29 14.21
CA ARG A 390 31.72 10.52 14.28
C ARG A 390 31.02 10.17 12.95
N LEU A 391 31.58 10.59 11.82
CA LEU A 391 31.04 10.27 10.49
C LEU A 391 31.13 8.77 10.20
N ALA A 392 32.24 8.12 10.57
CA ALA A 392 32.39 6.67 10.44
C ALA A 392 31.37 5.88 11.27
N GLY A 393 31.02 6.38 12.46
CA GLY A 393 29.98 5.81 13.32
C GLY A 393 28.54 6.13 12.91
N THR A 394 28.33 6.95 11.87
CA THR A 394 27.00 7.35 11.41
C THR A 394 26.49 6.42 10.32
N SER A 395 25.30 5.83 10.52
CA SER A 395 24.67 4.96 9.53
C SER A 395 24.27 5.72 8.28
N ALA A 396 24.59 5.17 7.11
CA ALA A 396 24.09 5.69 5.84
C ALA A 396 22.56 5.49 5.74
N GLY A 397 21.88 6.46 5.11
CA GLY A 397 20.48 6.33 4.74
C GLY A 397 20.27 5.33 3.60
N PRO A 398 19.01 4.98 3.27
CA PRO A 398 18.68 3.91 2.32
C PRO A 398 19.25 4.07 0.89
N GLN A 399 19.64 5.28 0.50
CA GLN A 399 20.21 5.59 -0.82
C GLN A 399 21.58 6.28 -0.72
N GLY A 400 22.18 6.27 0.48
CA GLY A 400 23.52 6.79 0.74
C GLY A 400 24.61 5.76 0.40
N ILE A 401 25.81 6.27 0.18
CA ILE A 401 27.00 5.46 -0.03
C ILE A 401 27.67 5.26 1.33
N GLU A 402 27.84 4.01 1.72
CA GLU A 402 28.51 3.67 2.98
C GLU A 402 30.01 3.90 2.90
N GLY A 403 30.58 4.28 4.04
CA GLY A 403 32.01 4.47 4.21
C GLY A 403 32.43 5.94 4.28
N LEU A 404 33.73 6.10 4.53
CA LEU A 404 34.42 7.37 4.57
C LEU A 404 35.35 7.46 3.37
N PHE A 405 35.49 8.66 2.84
CA PHE A 405 36.27 8.95 1.66
C PHE A 405 37.21 10.10 1.96
N ARG A 406 38.30 10.20 1.20
CA ARG A 406 39.25 11.29 1.33
C ARG A 406 39.26 12.07 0.02
N LEU A 407 39.08 13.37 0.10
CA LEU A 407 39.29 14.27 -1.01
C LEU A 407 40.61 14.99 -0.78
N HIS A 408 41.62 14.66 -1.59
CA HIS A 408 42.97 15.20 -1.46
C HIS A 408 43.55 15.50 -2.85
N HIS A 409 44.10 16.71 -3.03
CA HIS A 409 44.63 17.20 -4.31
C HIS A 409 43.65 16.97 -5.48
N GLY A 410 42.38 17.31 -5.29
CA GLY A 410 41.35 17.17 -6.32
C GLY A 410 40.93 15.74 -6.64
N ARG A 411 41.41 14.74 -5.89
CA ARG A 411 41.08 13.32 -6.09
C ARG A 411 40.30 12.77 -4.91
N LEU A 412 39.16 12.16 -5.21
CA LEU A 412 38.41 11.38 -4.24
C LEU A 412 39.02 9.97 -4.19
N SER A 413 39.34 9.47 -3.00
CA SER A 413 39.87 8.13 -2.78
C SER A 413 39.12 7.43 -1.65
N ALA A 414 39.02 6.11 -1.75
CA ALA A 414 38.49 5.31 -0.66
C ALA A 414 39.46 5.41 0.50
N VAL A 415 38.90 5.56 1.70
CA VAL A 415 39.66 5.40 2.91
C VAL A 415 39.55 3.94 3.29
N ASP A 416 40.49 3.11 2.83
CA ASP A 416 40.65 1.78 3.41
C ASP A 416 41.07 2.01 4.85
N ALA A 417 40.14 1.77 5.79
CA ALA A 417 40.35 1.77 7.24
C ALA A 417 41.52 2.65 7.67
N TRP A 418 41.26 3.94 7.98
CA TRP A 418 42.24 4.80 8.65
C TRP A 418 42.99 3.96 9.66
N GLU A 419 44.28 3.82 9.38
CA GLU A 419 45.12 2.76 9.91
C GLU A 419 44.88 2.60 11.41
N ARG A 420 44.65 1.35 11.81
CA ARG A 420 44.41 0.87 13.19
C ARG A 420 45.03 1.70 14.29
#